data_AF-A0A1M6IH99-F1
#
_entry.id   AF-A0A1M6IH99-F1
#
_cell.length_a   1.000
_cell.length_b   1.000
_cell.length_c   1.000
_cell.angle_alpha   90.00
_cell.angle_beta   90.00
_cell.angle_gamma   90.00
#
_symmetry.space_group_name_H-M   'P 1'
#
loop_
_entity.id
_entity.type
_entity.pdbx_description
1 polymer ?
#
loop_
_entity_poly.entity_id
_entity_poly.type
_entity_poly.pdbx_seq_one_letter_code
_entity_poly.pdbx_strand_id
1 'polypeptide(L)'
;MLLTEVSERASAIDVVASYIIMSVVIYCIGVFVVAAYAKEREQRERLVSRLDYLSKRDPLTELYNRRYLIQYLENMTWNRSGNFYIIMFDLDDFKQVNDTYGHIFGDQVLRRVSRLFDDFVNDEVGECAVRYGGEEFICIIKAKSEVDAFARADKFREAVAMLQWPDNPMLHLTISGGFMACKTSDEPDHKLILRQVDELLFTAKSRGKNQIRNHTI
;
A
#
# COMPACT_ATOMS: atom_id res chain seq x y z
N MET A 1 50.64 2.64 67.68
CA MET A 1 50.87 1.55 66.71
C MET A 1 49.56 0.81 66.38
N LEU A 2 48.86 0.21 67.37
CA LEU A 2 47.55 -0.43 67.12
C LEU A 2 46.44 0.54 66.65
N LEU A 3 46.33 1.74 67.24
CA LEU A 3 45.30 2.73 66.86
C LEU A 3 45.50 3.30 65.45
N THR A 4 46.75 3.44 65.00
CA THR A 4 47.10 3.92 63.66
C THR A 4 46.76 2.87 62.59
N GLU A 5 47.04 1.59 62.84
CA GLU A 5 46.68 0.50 61.92
C GLU A 5 45.16 0.33 61.77
N VAL A 6 44.39 0.51 62.85
CA VAL A 6 42.92 0.46 62.80
C VAL A 6 42.35 1.62 61.97
N SER A 7 42.91 2.83 62.12
CA SER A 7 42.50 4.01 61.35
C SER A 7 42.80 3.88 59.85
N GLU A 8 43.96 3.31 59.48
CA GLU A 8 44.32 3.08 58.07
C GLU A 8 43.42 2.04 57.41
N ARG A 9 43.07 0.96 58.12
CA ARG A 9 42.11 -0.05 57.64
C ARG A 9 40.72 0.52 57.45
N ALA A 10 40.25 1.38 58.35
CA ALA A 10 38.96 2.06 58.21
C ALA A 10 38.92 2.95 56.97
N SER A 11 39.97 3.76 56.74
CA SER A 11 40.09 4.60 55.54
C SER A 11 40.12 3.78 54.25
N ALA A 12 40.79 2.62 54.24
CA ALA A 12 40.83 1.74 53.07
C ALA A 12 39.46 1.13 52.76
N ILE A 13 38.69 0.76 53.78
CA ILE A 13 37.33 0.24 53.64
C ILE A 13 36.41 1.30 53.04
N ASP A 14 36.48 2.55 53.52
CA ASP A 14 35.65 3.65 53.00
C ASP A 14 35.93 3.95 51.52
N VAL A 15 37.20 3.90 51.11
CA VAL A 15 37.60 4.08 49.71
C VAL A 15 37.04 2.95 48.84
N VAL A 16 37.20 1.69 49.26
CA VAL A 16 36.66 0.53 48.53
C VAL A 16 35.14 0.59 48.44
N ALA A 17 34.46 0.91 49.54
CA ALA A 17 33.00 1.08 49.57
C ALA A 17 32.55 2.17 48.60
N SER A 18 33.26 3.30 48.56
CA SER A 18 32.97 4.40 47.62
C SER A 18 33.12 3.96 46.17
N TYR A 19 34.16 3.20 45.82
CA TYR A 19 34.31 2.65 44.46
C TYR A 19 33.22 1.66 44.08
N ILE A 20 32.77 0.81 45.02
CA ILE A 20 31.66 -0.12 44.79
C ILE A 20 30.36 0.65 44.55
N ILE A 21 30.06 1.66 45.37
CA ILE A 21 28.87 2.49 45.18
C ILE A 21 28.91 3.20 43.83
N MET A 22 30.05 3.80 43.49
CA MET A 22 30.22 4.48 42.20
C MET A 22 30.07 3.52 41.01
N SER A 23 30.62 2.31 41.08
CA SER A 23 30.50 1.33 40.00
C SER A 23 29.06 0.84 39.83
N VAL A 24 28.33 0.62 40.92
CA VAL A 24 26.90 0.27 40.89
C VAL A 24 26.08 1.41 40.30
N VAL A 25 26.33 2.66 40.70
CA VAL A 25 25.61 3.84 40.16
C VAL A 25 25.88 3.99 38.67
N ILE A 26 27.14 3.90 38.23
CA ILE A 26 27.50 3.96 36.80
C ILE A 26 26.83 2.85 36.03
N TYR A 27 26.82 1.62 36.57
CA TYR A 27 26.14 0.49 35.94
C TYR A 27 24.63 0.73 35.82
N CYS A 28 23.96 1.17 36.88
CA CYS A 28 22.52 1.48 36.85
C CYS A 28 22.19 2.59 35.86
N ILE A 29 23.01 3.66 35.80
CA ILE A 29 22.86 4.73 34.80
C ILE A 29 23.05 4.17 33.39
N GLY A 30 24.07 3.34 33.18
CA GLY A 30 24.33 2.71 31.88
C GLY A 30 23.16 1.85 31.41
N VAL A 31 22.62 1.00 32.28
CA VAL A 31 21.43 0.18 31.98
C VAL A 31 20.22 1.06 31.68
N PHE A 32 19.99 2.11 32.48
CA PHE A 32 18.88 3.04 32.25
C PHE A 32 18.99 3.76 30.90
N VAL A 33 20.18 4.27 30.55
CA VAL A 33 20.43 4.94 29.26
C VAL A 33 20.22 3.99 28.09
N VAL A 34 20.76 2.77 28.15
CA VAL A 34 20.59 1.76 27.09
C VAL A 34 19.11 1.40 26.92
N ALA A 35 18.37 1.21 28.02
CA ALA A 35 16.93 0.92 27.98
C ALA A 35 16.12 2.09 27.41
N ALA A 36 16.44 3.33 27.79
CA ALA A 36 15.79 4.53 27.28
C ALA A 36 16.02 4.69 25.76
N TYR A 37 17.26 4.48 25.30
CA TYR A 37 17.61 4.55 23.88
C TYR A 37 16.93 3.45 23.06
N ALA A 38 16.86 2.22 23.57
CA ALA A 38 16.14 1.12 22.93
C ALA A 38 14.65 1.45 22.74
N LYS A 39 14.01 2.03 23.77
CA LYS A 39 12.61 2.45 23.71
C LYS A 39 12.37 3.59 22.71
N GLU A 40 13.24 4.59 22.68
CA GLU A 40 13.16 5.70 21.71
C GLU A 40 13.32 5.19 20.28
N ARG A 41 14.27 4.28 20.04
CA ARG A 41 14.48 3.65 18.74
C ARG A 41 13.24 2.90 18.28
N GLU A 42 12.64 2.09 19.15
CA GLU A 42 11.41 1.36 18.84
C GLU A 42 10.25 2.31 18.49
N GLN A 43 10.08 3.39 19.26
CA GLN A 43 9.07 4.41 18.95
C GLN A 43 9.31 5.08 17.60
N ARG A 44 10.58 5.40 17.29
CA ARG A 44 10.96 6.01 16.02
C ARG A 44 10.69 5.06 14.85
N GLU A 45 11.05 3.78 14.98
CA GLU A 45 10.78 2.76 13.97
C GLU A 45 9.26 2.60 13.74
N ARG A 46 8.47 2.52 14.81
CA ARG A 46 7.00 2.48 14.72
C ARG A 46 6.41 3.72 14.03
N LEU A 47 6.91 4.91 14.34
CA LEU A 47 6.49 6.15 13.70
C LEU A 47 6.85 6.17 12.22
N VAL A 48 8.07 5.77 11.87
CA VAL A 48 8.52 5.68 10.47
C VAL A 48 7.66 4.68 9.70
N SER A 49 7.40 3.49 10.25
CA SER A 49 6.53 2.50 9.62
C SER A 49 5.09 3.02 9.45
N ARG A 50 4.55 3.73 10.44
CA ARG A 50 3.22 4.33 10.35
C ARG A 50 3.16 5.44 9.30
N LEU A 51 4.19 6.29 9.23
CA LEU A 51 4.30 7.33 8.23
C LEU A 51 4.45 6.74 6.82
N ASP A 52 5.23 5.68 6.67
CA ASP A 52 5.38 4.97 5.41
C ASP A 52 4.05 4.36 4.95
N TYR A 53 3.34 3.68 5.85
CA TYR A 53 2.01 3.13 5.58
C TYR A 53 1.02 4.21 5.13
N LEU A 54 0.90 5.30 5.89
CA LEU A 54 0.00 6.42 5.57
C LEU A 54 0.42 7.15 4.28
N SER A 55 1.72 7.24 4.01
CA SER A 55 2.24 7.86 2.79
C SER A 55 1.99 7.01 1.54
N LYS A 56 1.69 5.72 1.67
CA LYS A 56 1.50 4.78 0.55
C LYS A 56 0.04 4.47 0.25
N ARG A 57 -0.88 4.84 1.14
CA ARG A 57 -2.31 4.50 1.04
C ARG A 57 -3.16 5.72 0.72
N ASP A 58 -4.28 5.51 0.05
CA ASP A 58 -5.32 6.51 -0.17
C ASP A 58 -6.23 6.59 1.06
N PRO A 59 -6.49 7.77 1.63
CA PRO A 59 -7.25 7.90 2.88
C PRO A 59 -8.74 7.62 2.72
N LEU A 60 -9.29 7.63 1.50
CA LEU A 60 -10.71 7.35 1.28
C LEU A 60 -10.97 5.86 1.11
N THR A 61 -10.16 5.19 0.28
CA THR A 61 -10.39 3.81 -0.16
C THR A 61 -9.50 2.78 0.53
N GLU A 62 -8.47 3.23 1.26
CA GLU A 62 -7.42 2.41 1.88
C GLU A 62 -6.62 1.56 0.89
N LEU A 63 -6.80 1.74 -0.42
CA LEU A 63 -5.94 1.15 -1.45
C LEU A 63 -4.57 1.84 -1.45
N TYR A 64 -3.60 1.28 -2.18
CA TYR A 64 -2.37 2.02 -2.43
C TYR A 64 -2.66 3.31 -3.21
N ASN A 65 -1.81 4.32 -3.07
CA ASN A 65 -1.94 5.57 -3.81
C ASN A 65 -1.04 5.60 -5.04
N ARG A 66 -1.26 6.59 -5.90
CA ARG A 66 -0.47 6.79 -7.12
C ARG A 66 1.04 6.79 -6.89
N ARG A 67 1.53 7.36 -5.77
CA ARG A 67 2.97 7.41 -5.45
C ARG A 67 3.53 5.98 -5.26
N TYR A 68 2.79 5.13 -4.57
CA TYR A 68 3.18 3.73 -4.40
C TYR A 68 3.28 3.00 -5.74
N LEU A 69 2.31 3.18 -6.65
CA LEU A 69 2.35 2.54 -7.98
C LEU A 69 3.59 2.91 -8.77
N ILE A 70 3.97 4.18 -8.81
CA ILE A 70 5.18 4.61 -9.54
C ILE A 70 6.41 3.90 -8.98
N GLN A 71 6.58 3.92 -7.65
CA GLN A 71 7.66 3.20 -6.98
C GLN A 71 7.61 1.69 -7.24
N TYR A 72 6.41 1.12 -7.30
CA TYR A 72 6.21 -0.29 -7.58
C TYR A 72 6.70 -0.65 -8.99
N LEU A 73 6.28 0.10 -10.01
CA LEU A 73 6.67 -0.12 -11.41
C LEU A 73 8.17 0.10 -11.65
N GLU A 74 8.78 1.08 -10.96
CA GLU A 74 10.22 1.38 -11.03
C GLU A 74 11.09 0.29 -10.39
N ASN A 75 10.64 -0.28 -9.27
CA ASN A 75 11.39 -1.31 -8.53
C ASN A 75 11.08 -2.74 -9.01
N MET A 76 10.02 -2.93 -9.78
CA MET A 76 9.61 -4.24 -10.26
C MET A 76 10.65 -4.76 -11.25
N THR A 77 11.31 -5.87 -10.90
CA THR A 77 12.08 -6.65 -11.86
C THR A 77 11.09 -7.46 -12.70
N TRP A 78 10.78 -6.96 -13.89
CA TRP A 78 9.76 -7.53 -14.76
C TRP A 78 10.07 -8.95 -15.28
N ASN A 79 11.16 -9.60 -14.85
CA ASN A 79 11.59 -10.88 -15.38
C ASN A 79 12.07 -11.89 -14.30
N ARG A 80 11.39 -13.05 -14.23
CA ARG A 80 11.95 -14.42 -14.32
C ARG A 80 10.96 -15.54 -13.90
N SER A 81 9.79 -15.23 -13.32
CA SER A 81 8.90 -16.30 -12.81
C SER A 81 7.38 -16.06 -12.90
N GLY A 82 6.89 -14.99 -13.55
CA GLY A 82 5.44 -14.80 -13.68
C GLY A 82 5.03 -13.82 -14.78
N ASN A 83 3.85 -14.06 -15.37
CA ASN A 83 3.22 -13.12 -16.29
C ASN A 83 2.45 -12.08 -15.47
N PHE A 84 2.94 -10.84 -15.48
CA PHE A 84 2.27 -9.71 -14.87
C PHE A 84 1.36 -9.00 -15.89
N TYR A 85 0.23 -8.53 -15.40
CA TYR A 85 -0.75 -7.78 -16.18
C TYR A 85 -1.12 -6.53 -15.42
N ILE A 86 -1.26 -5.42 -16.16
CA ILE A 86 -1.78 -4.17 -15.64
C ILE A 86 -3.20 -3.97 -16.14
N ILE A 87 -4.07 -3.54 -15.22
CA ILE A 87 -5.43 -3.11 -15.53
C ILE A 87 -5.62 -1.69 -15.00
N MET A 88 -6.11 -0.80 -15.85
CA MET A 88 -6.58 0.52 -15.44
C MET A 88 -8.09 0.57 -15.61
N PHE A 89 -8.78 0.77 -14.49
CA PHE A 89 -10.22 0.86 -14.39
C PHE A 89 -10.67 2.30 -14.14
N ASP A 90 -11.84 2.65 -14.66
CA ASP A 90 -12.52 3.92 -14.35
C ASP A 90 -14.03 3.66 -14.23
N LEU A 91 -14.66 4.21 -13.19
CA LEU A 91 -16.10 4.07 -12.96
C LEU A 91 -16.89 4.84 -14.03
N ASP A 92 -17.81 4.15 -14.68
CA ASP A 92 -18.64 4.73 -15.75
C ASP A 92 -19.60 5.77 -15.17
N ASP A 93 -19.61 6.96 -15.78
CA ASP A 93 -20.51 8.06 -15.43
C ASP A 93 -20.47 8.48 -13.95
N PHE A 94 -19.32 8.32 -13.29
CA PHE A 94 -19.16 8.65 -11.88
C PHE A 94 -19.45 10.13 -11.55
N LYS A 95 -19.16 11.03 -12.49
CA LYS A 95 -19.58 12.44 -12.37
C LYS A 95 -21.10 12.58 -12.23
N GLN A 96 -21.89 11.82 -13.00
CA GLN A 96 -23.35 11.83 -12.89
C GLN A 96 -23.81 11.33 -11.52
N VAL A 97 -23.12 10.35 -10.94
CA VAL A 97 -23.38 9.88 -9.57
C VAL A 97 -23.17 11.03 -8.57
N ASN A 98 -22.05 11.75 -8.66
CA ASN A 98 -21.80 12.91 -7.81
C ASN A 98 -22.82 14.02 -8.01
N ASP A 99 -23.16 14.34 -9.25
CA ASP A 99 -24.10 15.41 -9.59
C ASP A 99 -25.53 15.08 -9.13
N THR A 100 -25.91 13.79 -9.09
CA THR A 100 -27.26 13.34 -8.73
C THR A 100 -27.42 13.10 -7.22
N TYR A 101 -26.43 12.46 -6.59
CA TYR A 101 -26.52 11.98 -5.20
C TYR A 101 -25.59 12.72 -4.23
N GLY A 102 -24.73 13.61 -4.75
CA GLY A 102 -23.76 14.37 -3.98
C GLY A 102 -22.44 13.63 -3.73
N HIS A 103 -21.37 14.40 -3.49
CA HIS A 103 -20.02 13.88 -3.27
C HIS A 103 -19.89 12.93 -2.08
N ILE A 104 -20.68 13.13 -1.01
CA ILE A 104 -20.66 12.22 0.15
C ILE A 104 -21.09 10.81 -0.26
N PHE A 105 -22.09 10.69 -1.13
CA PHE A 105 -22.51 9.41 -1.66
C PHE A 105 -21.49 8.86 -2.66
N GLY A 106 -20.90 9.71 -3.52
CA GLY A 106 -19.78 9.32 -4.38
C GLY A 106 -18.61 8.71 -3.60
N ASP A 107 -18.24 9.29 -2.46
CA ASP A 107 -17.21 8.76 -1.56
C ASP A 107 -17.58 7.38 -1.01
N GLN A 108 -18.86 7.15 -0.68
CA GLN A 108 -19.36 5.84 -0.27
C GLN A 108 -19.29 4.82 -1.42
N VAL A 109 -19.58 5.27 -2.65
CA VAL A 109 -19.46 4.44 -3.85
C VAL A 109 -18.01 3.98 -4.03
N LEU A 110 -17.05 4.91 -3.96
CA LEU A 110 -15.63 4.60 -4.07
C LEU A 110 -15.15 3.63 -2.99
N ARG A 111 -15.58 3.81 -1.74
CA ARG A 111 -15.29 2.88 -0.64
C ARG A 111 -15.88 1.48 -0.85
N ARG A 112 -17.07 1.40 -1.43
CA ARG A 112 -17.74 0.11 -1.66
C ARG A 112 -17.11 -0.65 -2.81
N VAL A 113 -16.76 0.05 -3.90
CA VAL A 113 -15.99 -0.51 -5.01
C VAL A 113 -14.61 -0.93 -4.54
N SER A 114 -13.95 -0.15 -3.67
CA SER A 114 -12.59 -0.47 -3.25
C SER A 114 -12.49 -1.78 -2.48
N ARG A 115 -13.51 -2.14 -1.69
CA ARG A 115 -13.58 -3.44 -0.98
C ARG A 115 -13.61 -4.65 -1.92
N LEU A 116 -14.07 -4.49 -3.16
CA LEU A 116 -14.00 -5.58 -4.13
C LEU A 116 -12.55 -5.95 -4.49
N PHE A 117 -11.59 -5.04 -4.26
CA PHE A 117 -10.18 -5.34 -4.49
C PHE A 117 -9.58 -6.30 -3.48
N ASP A 118 -10.16 -6.42 -2.28
CA ASP A 118 -9.67 -7.32 -1.23
C ASP A 118 -9.66 -8.79 -1.70
N ASP A 119 -10.67 -9.17 -2.50
CA ASP A 119 -10.75 -10.50 -3.13
C ASP A 119 -10.11 -10.55 -4.53
N PHE A 120 -9.79 -9.39 -5.12
CA PHE A 120 -9.25 -9.29 -6.48
C PHE A 120 -7.74 -9.42 -6.52
N VAL A 121 -7.02 -8.87 -5.55
CA VAL A 121 -5.55 -8.85 -5.51
C VAL A 121 -5.00 -9.56 -4.29
N ASN A 122 -3.83 -10.19 -4.44
CA ASN A 122 -3.06 -10.74 -3.34
C ASN A 122 -1.68 -10.05 -3.21
N ASP A 123 -1.55 -9.16 -2.22
CA ASP A 123 -0.32 -8.43 -1.90
C ASP A 123 0.87 -9.37 -1.60
N GLU A 124 0.65 -10.56 -1.01
CA GLU A 124 1.72 -11.49 -0.63
C GLU A 124 2.47 -12.07 -1.84
N VAL A 125 1.77 -12.20 -2.96
CA VAL A 125 2.37 -12.67 -4.21
C VAL A 125 2.77 -11.52 -5.13
N GLY A 126 2.77 -10.27 -4.66
CA GLY A 126 3.12 -9.10 -5.45
C GLY A 126 2.06 -8.73 -6.49
N GLU A 127 0.79 -8.86 -6.12
CA GLU A 127 -0.28 -8.11 -6.78
C GLU A 127 -0.55 -6.83 -5.97
N CYS A 128 -1.17 -5.83 -6.56
CA CYS A 128 -1.58 -4.65 -5.82
C CYS A 128 -2.75 -3.93 -6.49
N ALA A 129 -3.55 -3.23 -5.69
CA ALA A 129 -4.61 -2.33 -6.14
C ALA A 129 -4.34 -0.91 -5.65
N VAL A 130 -4.49 0.05 -6.56
CA VAL A 130 -4.10 1.44 -6.38
C VAL A 130 -5.27 2.33 -6.77
N ARG A 131 -5.60 3.34 -5.97
CA ARG A 131 -6.41 4.48 -6.44
C ARG A 131 -5.48 5.48 -7.13
N TYR A 132 -5.62 5.60 -8.45
CA TYR A 132 -4.73 6.39 -9.28
C TYR A 132 -5.08 7.88 -9.24
N GLY A 133 -6.38 8.20 -9.31
CA GLY A 133 -6.92 9.56 -9.20
C GLY A 133 -8.45 9.50 -9.22
N GLY A 134 -9.15 10.39 -8.50
CA GLY A 134 -10.63 10.47 -8.55
C GLY A 134 -11.32 9.10 -8.40
N GLU A 135 -11.88 8.63 -9.50
CA GLU A 135 -12.60 7.37 -9.72
C GLU A 135 -11.81 6.28 -10.48
N GLU A 136 -10.53 6.53 -10.75
CA GLU A 136 -9.61 5.67 -11.47
C GLU A 136 -8.86 4.73 -10.51
N PHE A 137 -8.82 3.45 -10.86
CA PHE A 137 -8.10 2.42 -10.12
C PHE A 137 -7.13 1.70 -11.05
N ILE A 138 -5.93 1.38 -10.55
CA ILE A 138 -4.96 0.58 -11.28
C ILE A 138 -4.62 -0.66 -10.46
N CYS A 139 -4.58 -1.81 -11.13
CA CYS A 139 -4.16 -3.06 -10.54
C CYS A 139 -2.99 -3.67 -11.29
N ILE A 140 -2.08 -4.28 -10.55
CA ILE A 140 -1.08 -5.20 -11.08
C ILE A 140 -1.44 -6.59 -10.56
N ILE A 141 -1.65 -7.54 -11.47
CA ILE A 141 -1.99 -8.93 -11.13
C ILE A 141 -1.03 -9.93 -11.78
N LYS A 142 -0.95 -11.13 -11.18
CA LYS A 142 -0.23 -12.28 -11.73
C LYS A 142 -1.24 -13.31 -12.25
N ALA A 143 -0.97 -13.86 -13.42
CA ALA A 143 -1.75 -15.00 -13.92
C ALA A 143 -0.89 -15.95 -14.73
N LYS A 144 -1.40 -17.18 -14.94
CA LYS A 144 -0.73 -18.18 -15.77
C LYS A 144 -0.80 -17.82 -17.26
N SER A 145 -1.91 -17.25 -17.68
CA SER A 145 -2.15 -16.83 -19.07
C SER A 145 -2.86 -15.48 -19.15
N GLU A 146 -2.81 -14.86 -20.33
CA GLU A 146 -3.52 -13.60 -20.60
C GLU A 146 -5.04 -13.80 -20.49
N VAL A 147 -5.53 -14.96 -20.92
CA VAL A 147 -6.95 -15.34 -20.83
C VAL A 147 -7.40 -15.40 -19.37
N ASP A 148 -6.62 -16.01 -18.47
CA ASP A 148 -6.94 -16.08 -17.04
C ASP A 148 -6.95 -14.68 -16.40
N ALA A 149 -5.98 -13.84 -16.75
CA ALA A 149 -5.88 -12.47 -16.24
C ALA A 149 -7.06 -11.61 -16.73
N PHE A 150 -7.41 -11.72 -18.00
CA PHE A 150 -8.56 -11.01 -18.58
C PHE A 150 -9.86 -11.49 -17.95
N ALA A 151 -10.06 -12.80 -17.77
CA ALA A 151 -11.24 -13.34 -17.12
C ALA A 151 -11.38 -12.87 -15.65
N ARG A 152 -10.25 -12.74 -14.92
CA ARG A 152 -10.27 -12.10 -13.59
C ARG A 152 -10.75 -10.65 -13.67
N ALA A 153 -10.19 -9.85 -14.58
CA ALA A 153 -10.57 -8.45 -14.75
C ALA A 153 -12.04 -8.29 -15.16
N ASP A 154 -12.56 -9.16 -16.04
CA ASP A 154 -13.96 -9.14 -16.46
C ASP A 154 -14.89 -9.56 -15.31
N LYS A 155 -14.50 -10.56 -14.51
CA LYS A 155 -15.25 -10.92 -13.29
C LYS A 155 -15.30 -9.77 -12.28
N PHE A 156 -14.22 -9.02 -12.12
CA PHE A 156 -14.22 -7.81 -11.28
C PHE A 156 -15.20 -6.76 -11.80
N ARG A 157 -15.21 -6.53 -13.12
CA ARG A 157 -16.19 -5.65 -13.76
C ARG A 157 -17.62 -6.08 -13.47
N GLU A 158 -17.93 -7.38 -13.63
CA GLU A 158 -19.25 -7.92 -13.31
C GLU A 158 -19.61 -7.73 -11.83
N ALA A 159 -18.66 -7.95 -10.92
CA ALA A 159 -18.87 -7.74 -9.49
C ALA A 159 -19.24 -6.27 -9.17
N VAL A 160 -18.59 -5.30 -9.83
CA VAL A 160 -18.97 -3.88 -9.71
C VAL A 160 -20.40 -3.65 -10.23
N ALA A 161 -20.74 -4.20 -11.39
CA ALA A 161 -22.08 -4.06 -11.97
C ALA A 161 -23.20 -4.72 -11.13
N MET A 162 -22.84 -5.72 -10.32
CA MET A 162 -23.77 -6.39 -9.39
C MET A 162 -23.89 -5.69 -8.03
N LEU A 163 -23.13 -4.62 -7.75
CA LEU A 163 -23.26 -3.89 -6.50
C LEU A 163 -24.65 -3.28 -6.36
N GLN A 164 -25.33 -3.63 -5.28
CA GLN A 164 -26.62 -3.06 -4.91
C GLN A 164 -26.44 -1.85 -3.99
N TRP A 165 -27.30 -0.86 -4.19
CA TRP A 165 -27.33 0.39 -3.43
C TRP A 165 -28.68 0.51 -2.71
N PRO A 166 -28.82 0.00 -1.47
CA PRO A 166 -30.12 -0.04 -0.78
C PRO A 166 -30.81 1.32 -0.67
N ASP A 167 -30.03 2.38 -0.43
CA ASP A 167 -30.55 3.75 -0.33
C ASP A 167 -30.83 4.38 -1.70
N ASN A 168 -30.28 3.82 -2.79
CA ASN A 168 -30.46 4.30 -4.17
C ASN A 168 -30.68 3.12 -5.15
N PRO A 169 -31.79 2.36 -5.07
CA PRO A 169 -31.96 1.10 -5.81
C PRO A 169 -31.96 1.24 -7.34
N MET A 170 -32.19 2.45 -7.86
CA MET A 170 -32.17 2.75 -9.29
C MET A 170 -30.76 3.01 -9.84
N LEU A 171 -29.76 3.15 -8.97
CA LEU A 171 -28.39 3.38 -9.39
C LEU A 171 -27.81 2.11 -10.01
N HIS A 172 -27.45 2.21 -11.29
CA HIS A 172 -26.68 1.22 -12.01
C HIS A 172 -25.28 1.79 -12.24
N LEU A 173 -24.29 1.23 -11.56
CA LEU A 173 -22.90 1.64 -11.67
C LEU A 173 -22.12 0.53 -12.39
N THR A 174 -21.37 0.89 -13.42
CA THR A 174 -20.48 -0.04 -14.13
C THR A 174 -19.06 0.51 -14.12
N ILE A 175 -18.11 -0.31 -14.56
CA ILE A 175 -16.70 0.06 -14.66
C ILE A 175 -16.18 -0.37 -16.03
N SER A 176 -15.32 0.44 -16.63
CA SER A 176 -14.59 0.07 -17.84
C SER A 176 -13.11 -0.09 -17.52
N GLY A 177 -12.41 -0.90 -18.31
CA GLY A 177 -11.00 -1.18 -18.06
C GLY A 177 -10.16 -1.30 -19.33
N GLY A 178 -8.94 -0.75 -19.28
CA GLY A 178 -7.85 -1.11 -20.19
C GLY A 178 -7.00 -2.21 -19.57
N PHE A 179 -6.61 -3.22 -20.34
CA PHE A 179 -5.88 -4.39 -19.88
C PHE A 179 -4.71 -4.69 -20.82
N MET A 180 -3.52 -4.90 -20.28
CA MET A 180 -2.38 -5.34 -21.07
C MET A 180 -1.39 -6.19 -20.26
N ALA A 181 -0.67 -7.05 -20.95
CA ALA A 181 0.49 -7.74 -20.39
C ALA A 181 1.65 -6.75 -20.19
N CYS A 182 2.28 -6.80 -19.03
CA CYS A 182 3.51 -6.06 -18.80
C CYS A 182 4.67 -6.84 -19.43
N LYS A 183 5.00 -6.50 -20.69
CA LYS A 183 6.12 -7.15 -21.39
C LYS A 183 7.45 -6.57 -20.91
N THR A 184 8.42 -7.46 -20.71
CA THR A 184 9.81 -7.13 -20.44
C THR A 184 10.45 -6.47 -21.65
N SER A 185 10.63 -5.15 -21.61
CA SER A 185 11.79 -4.51 -22.24
C SER A 185 12.89 -4.38 -21.19
N ASP A 186 14.15 -4.33 -21.63
CA ASP A 186 15.32 -4.19 -20.73
C ASP A 186 15.25 -2.93 -19.84
N GLU A 187 14.43 -1.95 -20.24
CA GLU A 187 14.00 -0.82 -19.42
C GLU A 187 12.48 -0.60 -19.61
N PRO A 188 11.65 -0.95 -18.62
CA PRO A 188 10.23 -0.63 -18.65
C PRO A 188 10.03 0.84 -18.26
N ASP A 189 9.68 1.67 -19.24
CA ASP A 189 9.22 3.04 -18.98
C ASP A 189 7.80 2.97 -18.40
N HIS A 190 7.67 3.21 -17.10
CA HIS A 190 6.37 3.23 -16.42
C HIS A 190 5.40 4.22 -17.06
N LYS A 191 5.88 5.31 -17.68
CA LYS A 191 5.02 6.27 -18.38
C LYS A 191 4.42 5.67 -19.65
N LEU A 192 5.21 4.87 -20.38
CA LEU A 192 4.73 4.18 -21.57
C LEU A 192 3.67 3.13 -21.21
N ILE A 193 3.91 2.34 -20.16
CA ILE A 193 2.95 1.34 -19.67
C ILE A 193 1.63 2.01 -19.28
N LEU A 194 1.69 3.08 -18.46
CA LEU A 194 0.51 3.81 -18.02
C LEU A 194 -0.24 4.45 -19.20
N ARG A 195 0.48 4.99 -20.19
CA ARG A 195 -0.13 5.54 -21.40
C ARG A 195 -0.84 4.47 -22.23
N GLN A 196 -0.22 3.31 -22.43
CA GLN A 196 -0.81 2.24 -23.24
C GLN A 196 -2.08 1.67 -22.61
N VAL A 197 -2.08 1.46 -21.29
CA VAL A 197 -3.28 0.96 -20.60
C VAL A 197 -4.40 2.00 -20.57
N ASP A 198 -4.07 3.29 -20.47
CA ASP A 198 -5.01 4.40 -20.57
C ASP A 198 -5.67 4.50 -21.96
N GLU A 199 -4.90 4.33 -23.04
CA GLU A 199 -5.43 4.30 -24.41
C GLU A 199 -6.45 3.15 -24.61
N LEU A 200 -6.23 2.00 -23.96
CA LEU A 200 -7.16 0.87 -23.95
C LEU A 200 -8.42 1.17 -23.13
N LEU A 201 -8.28 1.80 -21.97
CA LEU A 201 -9.40 2.26 -21.14
C LEU A 201 -10.27 3.26 -21.91
N PHE A 202 -9.66 4.24 -22.56
CA PHE A 202 -10.36 5.19 -23.41
C PHE A 202 -11.16 4.49 -24.53
N THR A 203 -10.57 3.46 -25.13
CA THR A 203 -11.26 2.63 -26.12
C THR A 203 -12.46 1.91 -25.52
N ALA A 204 -12.36 1.37 -24.30
CA ALA A 204 -13.48 0.74 -23.60
C ALA A 204 -14.62 1.73 -23.32
N LYS A 205 -14.29 2.94 -22.87
CA LYS A 205 -15.27 4.02 -22.60
C LYS A 205 -15.98 4.47 -23.87
N SER A 206 -15.24 4.67 -24.95
CA SER A 206 -15.81 5.14 -26.24
C SER A 206 -16.63 4.07 -26.97
N ARG A 207 -16.41 2.78 -26.70
CA ARG A 207 -17.16 1.66 -27.32
C ARG A 207 -18.35 1.17 -26.51
N GLY A 208 -18.94 2.03 -25.68
CA GLY A 208 -20.18 1.70 -24.96
C GLY A 208 -20.00 1.33 -23.49
N LYS A 209 -18.81 1.55 -22.92
CA LYS A 209 -18.52 1.36 -21.48
C LYS A 209 -18.74 -0.08 -21.00
N ASN A 210 -18.71 -0.33 -19.69
CA ASN A 210 -18.91 -1.64 -19.06
C ASN A 210 -18.20 -2.79 -19.77
N GLN A 211 -16.92 -2.62 -20.09
CA GLN A 211 -16.12 -3.63 -20.78
C GLN A 211 -14.64 -3.49 -20.46
N ILE A 212 -13.91 -4.60 -20.62
CA ILE A 212 -12.45 -4.64 -20.56
C ILE A 212 -11.90 -4.73 -21.98
N ARG A 213 -10.88 -3.93 -22.30
CA ARG A 213 -10.23 -3.92 -23.63
C ARG A 213 -8.75 -4.25 -23.53
N ASN A 214 -8.28 -5.03 -24.48
CA ASN A 214 -6.85 -5.30 -24.71
C ASN A 214 -6.50 -5.02 -26.19
N HIS A 215 -5.24 -5.19 -26.57
CA HIS A 215 -4.81 -4.98 -27.97
C HIS A 215 -5.33 -6.05 -28.95
N THR A 216 -5.88 -7.16 -28.45
CA THR A 216 -6.13 -8.38 -29.23
C THR A 216 -7.63 -8.62 -29.48
N ILE A 217 -8.54 -7.94 -28.75
CA ILE A 217 -9.99 -8.23 -28.70
C ILE A 217 -10.87 -6.94 -28.74
#